data_AF-A0AA41X874-F1
#
_entry.id   AF-A0AA41X874-F1
#
_cell.length_a   1.000
_cell.length_b   1.000
_cell.length_c   1.000
_cell.angle_alpha   90.00
_cell.angle_beta   90.00
_cell.angle_gamma   90.00
#
_symmetry.space_group_name_H-M   'P 1'
#
loop_
_entity.id
_entity.type
_entity.pdbx_description
1 polymer ?
#
loop_
_entity_poly.entity_id
_entity_poly.type
_entity_poly.pdbx_seq_one_letter_code
_entity_poly.pdbx_strand_id
1 'polypeptide(L)'
;MVIIRAEQPADIPAIARVNELAFGRKNEGKLVDLIRHSEHFIPELSLVAEENGEIAGHILFSSAMIEREGSVQPMITLAPMAVVPGQQGKGIGSQLVREGLRVCRELGHPLVVVLGHSTFYPKFGFVISKEKGIHPPFPVPDDVFMVCELEEGAAARFQGTVQYPPAFGAV
;
A
#
# COMPACT_ATOMS: atom_id res chain seq x y z
N MET A 1 -13.97 -2.16 19.38
CA MET A 1 -12.50 -2.38 19.34
C MET A 1 -12.18 -2.75 17.91
N VAL A 2 -11.17 -2.12 17.31
CA VAL A 2 -10.74 -2.44 15.95
C VAL A 2 -9.68 -3.53 16.01
N ILE A 3 -9.86 -4.59 15.24
CA ILE A 3 -8.90 -5.68 15.08
C ILE A 3 -8.30 -5.56 13.68
N ILE A 4 -6.96 -5.50 13.61
CA ILE A 4 -6.25 -5.57 12.32
C ILE A 4 -5.77 -7.00 12.14
N ARG A 5 -6.04 -7.58 10.97
CA ARG A 5 -5.64 -8.95 10.61
C ARG A 5 -5.47 -9.08 9.10
N ALA A 6 -4.77 -10.13 8.67
CA ALA A 6 -4.77 -10.51 7.27
C ALA A 6 -6.20 -10.82 6.79
N GLU A 7 -6.46 -10.54 5.51
CA GLU A 7 -7.70 -10.90 4.86
C GLU A 7 -7.86 -12.42 4.81
N GLN A 8 -9.12 -12.85 4.80
CA GLN A 8 -9.52 -14.21 4.54
C GLN A 8 -10.40 -14.22 3.28
N PRO A 9 -10.56 -15.38 2.61
CA PRO A 9 -11.42 -15.48 1.43
C PRO A 9 -12.86 -14.97 1.66
N ALA A 10 -13.38 -15.12 2.88
CA ALA A 10 -14.71 -14.62 3.26
C ALA A 10 -14.80 -13.07 3.28
N ASP A 11 -13.68 -12.36 3.42
CA ASP A 11 -13.65 -10.90 3.46
C ASP A 11 -13.69 -10.26 2.07
N ILE A 12 -13.42 -11.02 0.99
CA ILE A 12 -13.28 -10.50 -0.38
C ILE A 12 -14.47 -9.60 -0.79
N PRO A 13 -15.75 -10.01 -0.60
CA PRO A 13 -16.88 -9.14 -0.92
C PRO A 13 -16.90 -7.83 -0.12
N ALA A 14 -16.52 -7.90 1.16
CA ALA A 14 -16.46 -6.73 2.03
C ALA A 14 -15.30 -5.79 1.64
N ILE A 15 -14.15 -6.33 1.25
CA ILE A 15 -13.00 -5.56 0.77
C ILE A 15 -13.33 -4.79 -0.51
N ALA A 16 -13.98 -5.45 -1.47
CA ALA A 16 -14.45 -4.78 -2.68
C ALA A 16 -15.41 -3.63 -2.35
N ARG A 17 -16.35 -3.87 -1.42
CA ARG A 17 -17.33 -2.88 -0.95
C ARG A 17 -16.67 -1.69 -0.24
N VAL A 18 -15.69 -1.94 0.63
CA VAL A 18 -14.95 -0.90 1.37
C VAL A 18 -14.18 0.01 0.42
N ASN A 19 -13.49 -0.58 -0.56
CA ASN A 19 -12.79 0.19 -1.59
C ASN A 19 -13.76 1.01 -2.44
N GLU A 20 -14.87 0.41 -2.88
CA GLU A 20 -15.89 1.14 -3.65
C GLU A 20 -16.49 2.32 -2.87
N LEU A 21 -16.76 2.13 -1.56
CA LEU A 21 -17.25 3.20 -0.69
C LEU A 21 -16.23 4.32 -0.47
N ALA A 22 -14.96 3.96 -0.24
CA ALA A 22 -13.92 4.92 0.08
C ALA A 22 -13.55 5.79 -1.13
N PHE A 23 -13.52 5.20 -2.33
CA PHE A 23 -13.09 5.88 -3.56
C PHE A 23 -14.26 6.33 -4.46
N GLY A 24 -15.49 5.91 -4.18
CA GLY A 24 -16.68 6.28 -4.97
C GLY A 24 -16.74 5.63 -6.35
N ARG A 25 -15.88 4.64 -6.62
CA ARG A 25 -15.76 3.92 -7.90
C ARG A 25 -15.22 2.51 -7.67
N LYS A 26 -15.31 1.65 -8.68
CA LYS A 26 -14.93 0.22 -8.57
C LYS A 26 -13.46 -0.08 -8.86
N ASN A 27 -12.68 0.90 -9.30
CA ASN A 27 -11.32 0.68 -9.80
C ASN A 27 -10.40 0.07 -8.73
N GLU A 28 -10.44 0.59 -7.51
CA GLU A 28 -9.60 0.12 -6.41
C GLU A 28 -9.99 -1.28 -5.95
N GLY A 29 -11.28 -1.61 -5.91
CA GLY A 29 -11.73 -2.98 -5.67
C GLY A 29 -11.26 -3.96 -6.76
N LYS A 30 -11.38 -3.57 -8.03
CA LYS A 30 -10.86 -4.36 -9.17
C LYS A 30 -9.34 -4.52 -9.11
N LEU A 31 -8.62 -3.47 -8.74
CA LEU A 31 -7.16 -3.51 -8.58
C LEU A 31 -6.75 -4.54 -7.54
N VAL A 32 -7.41 -4.53 -6.38
CA VAL A 32 -7.19 -5.51 -5.31
C VAL A 32 -7.45 -6.93 -5.82
N ASP A 33 -8.56 -7.15 -6.53
CA ASP A 33 -8.87 -8.46 -7.10
C ASP A 33 -7.85 -8.90 -8.15
N LEU A 34 -7.40 -8.02 -9.04
CA LEU A 34 -6.37 -8.33 -10.03
C LEU A 34 -5.03 -8.66 -9.38
N ILE A 35 -4.61 -7.90 -8.37
CA ILE A 35 -3.38 -8.18 -7.63
C ILE A 35 -3.49 -9.54 -6.94
N ARG A 36 -4.60 -9.82 -6.25
CA ARG A 36 -4.84 -11.09 -5.52
C ARG A 36 -4.64 -12.34 -6.38
N HIS A 37 -4.95 -12.24 -7.68
CA HIS A 37 -4.80 -13.35 -8.63
C HIS A 37 -3.49 -13.29 -9.45
N SER A 38 -2.50 -12.53 -8.97
CA SER A 38 -1.19 -12.38 -9.62
C SER A 38 -0.05 -12.79 -8.70
N GLU A 39 1.15 -12.92 -9.26
CA GLU A 39 2.38 -13.17 -8.50
C GLU A 39 2.79 -12.01 -7.56
N HIS A 40 2.15 -10.85 -7.69
CA HIS A 40 2.44 -9.67 -6.86
C HIS A 40 1.70 -9.67 -5.52
N PHE A 41 0.79 -10.64 -5.29
CA PHE A 41 0.04 -10.75 -4.05
C PHE A 41 0.88 -11.37 -2.93
N ILE A 42 0.87 -10.72 -1.77
CA ILE A 42 1.50 -11.21 -0.55
C ILE A 42 0.37 -11.38 0.48
N PRO A 43 -0.08 -12.62 0.78
CA PRO A 43 -1.26 -12.86 1.61
C PRO A 43 -1.23 -12.17 2.99
N GLU A 44 -0.05 -12.10 3.60
CA GLU A 44 0.19 -11.47 4.89
C GLU A 44 0.05 -9.93 4.85
N LEU A 45 0.06 -9.34 3.65
CA LEU A 45 0.07 -7.90 3.43
C LEU A 45 -1.20 -7.34 2.77
N SER A 46 -2.26 -8.14 2.70
CA SER A 46 -3.61 -7.61 2.51
C SER A 46 -4.33 -7.66 3.85
N LEU A 47 -4.45 -6.50 4.50
CA LEU A 47 -4.98 -6.40 5.86
C LEU A 47 -6.35 -5.74 5.86
N VAL A 48 -7.21 -6.24 6.74
CA VAL A 48 -8.52 -5.67 7.03
C VAL A 48 -8.55 -5.08 8.43
N ALA A 49 -9.33 -4.02 8.59
CA ALA A 49 -9.74 -3.50 9.89
C ALA A 49 -11.16 -3.94 10.18
N GLU A 50 -11.32 -4.85 11.14
CA GLU A 50 -12.62 -5.35 11.58
C GLU A 50 -13.07 -4.61 12.84
N GLU A 51 -14.28 -4.06 12.82
CA GLU A 51 -14.92 -3.46 13.98
C GLU A 51 -16.35 -4.01 14.11
N ASN A 52 -16.66 -4.61 15.26
CA ASN A 52 -17.97 -5.22 15.56
C ASN A 52 -18.41 -6.28 14.54
N GLY A 53 -17.48 -7.05 13.98
CA GLY A 53 -17.75 -8.09 12.97
C GLY A 53 -17.89 -7.57 11.54
N GLU A 54 -17.71 -6.27 11.31
CA GLU A 54 -17.76 -5.66 9.98
C GLU A 54 -16.38 -5.14 9.55
N ILE A 55 -16.05 -5.32 8.28
CA ILE A 55 -14.83 -4.76 7.70
C ILE A 55 -15.03 -3.26 7.45
N ALA A 56 -14.37 -2.43 8.26
CA ALA A 56 -14.44 -0.97 8.21
C ALA A 56 -13.31 -0.35 7.37
N GLY A 57 -12.25 -1.11 7.09
CA GLY A 57 -11.10 -0.64 6.31
C GLY A 57 -10.29 -1.78 5.70
N HIS A 58 -9.52 -1.45 4.68
CA HIS A 58 -8.65 -2.37 3.96
C HIS A 58 -7.37 -1.65 3.54
N ILE A 59 -6.24 -2.34 3.57
CA ILE A 59 -4.97 -1.88 3.03
C ILE A 59 -4.28 -3.03 2.33
N LEU A 60 -3.69 -2.76 1.18
CA LEU A 60 -2.91 -3.73 0.42
C LEU A 60 -1.49 -3.22 0.20
N PHE A 61 -0.53 -4.09 0.47
CA PHE A 61 0.83 -3.96 -0.02
C PHE A 61 1.12 -5.09 -1.00
N SER A 62 1.72 -4.77 -2.13
CA SER A 62 2.03 -5.71 -3.19
C SER A 62 3.49 -5.59 -3.63
N SER A 63 4.03 -6.69 -4.15
CA SER A 63 5.37 -6.71 -4.72
C SER A 63 5.41 -5.83 -5.97
N ALA A 64 6.33 -4.90 -6.03
CA ALA A 64 6.65 -4.07 -7.18
C ALA A 64 8.13 -4.24 -7.54
N MET A 65 8.58 -3.62 -8.63
CA MET A 65 9.99 -3.62 -8.99
C MET A 65 10.55 -2.20 -8.97
N ILE A 66 11.87 -2.07 -8.83
CA ILE A 66 12.59 -0.84 -9.13
C ILE A 66 13.67 -1.14 -10.15
N GLU A 67 13.78 -0.27 -11.15
CA GLU A 67 14.76 -0.37 -12.22
C GLU A 67 15.76 0.78 -12.18
N ARG A 68 17.04 0.45 -12.30
CA ARG A 68 18.12 1.42 -12.54
C ARG A 68 19.14 0.82 -13.50
N GLU A 69 19.38 1.51 -14.61
CA GLU A 69 20.44 1.15 -15.59
C GLU A 69 20.35 -0.33 -16.05
N GLY A 70 19.12 -0.83 -16.24
CA GLY A 70 18.86 -2.22 -16.65
C GLY A 70 18.93 -3.27 -15.52
N SER A 71 19.28 -2.88 -14.29
CA SER A 71 19.15 -3.73 -13.10
C SER A 71 17.75 -3.58 -12.50
N VAL A 72 17.11 -4.70 -12.19
CA VAL A 72 15.76 -4.75 -11.60
C VAL A 72 15.82 -5.52 -10.29
N GLN A 73 15.18 -4.99 -9.24
CA GLN A 73 15.07 -5.69 -7.96
C GLN A 73 13.67 -5.50 -7.33
N PRO A 74 13.20 -6.47 -6.53
CA PRO A 74 11.87 -6.43 -5.93
C PRO A 74 11.80 -5.45 -4.76
N MET A 75 10.67 -4.78 -4.63
CA MET A 75 10.33 -3.86 -3.55
C MET A 75 8.83 -3.92 -3.23
N ILE A 76 8.34 -3.09 -2.30
CA ILE A 76 6.92 -3.07 -1.92
C ILE A 76 6.27 -1.74 -2.26
N THR A 77 5.06 -1.79 -2.79
CA THR A 77 4.17 -0.64 -2.93
C THR A 77 2.92 -0.79 -2.07
N LEU A 78 2.44 0.32 -1.51
CA LEU A 78 1.18 0.41 -0.77
C LEU A 78 0.10 1.00 -1.67
N ALA A 79 -0.89 0.19 -2.06
CA ALA A 79 -2.15 0.64 -2.64
C ALA A 79 -3.14 -0.52 -2.82
N PRO A 80 -4.45 -0.30 -2.60
CA PRO A 80 -5.06 0.90 -2.02
C PRO A 80 -4.96 0.93 -0.47
N MET A 81 -5.37 2.06 0.12
CA MET A 81 -5.70 2.19 1.54
C MET A 81 -7.09 2.83 1.63
N ALA A 82 -8.04 2.08 2.21
CA ALA A 82 -9.46 2.42 2.22
C ALA A 82 -10.02 2.34 3.64
N VAL A 83 -10.86 3.30 3.99
CA VAL A 83 -11.71 3.27 5.19
C VAL A 83 -13.09 3.76 4.77
N VAL A 84 -14.14 3.04 5.18
CA VAL A 84 -15.51 3.44 4.83
C VAL A 84 -15.80 4.86 5.35
N PRO A 85 -16.51 5.72 4.58
CA PRO A 85 -16.66 7.14 4.93
C PRO A 85 -17.13 7.41 6.37
N GLY A 86 -18.11 6.66 6.88
CA GLY A 86 -18.63 6.83 8.25
C GLY A 86 -17.66 6.45 9.37
N GLN A 87 -16.52 5.83 9.03
CA GLN A 87 -15.50 5.36 9.97
C GLN A 87 -14.16 6.12 9.81
N GLN A 88 -14.10 7.09 8.91
CA GLN A 88 -12.93 7.95 8.73
C GLN A 88 -12.74 8.89 9.94
N GLY A 89 -11.51 9.37 10.14
CA GLY A 89 -11.18 10.24 11.27
C GLY A 89 -11.09 9.53 12.64
N LYS A 90 -11.42 8.23 12.72
CA LYS A 90 -11.38 7.43 13.96
C LYS A 90 -10.05 6.68 14.18
N GLY A 91 -9.04 6.97 13.37
CA GLY A 91 -7.70 6.35 13.49
C GLY A 91 -7.54 4.97 12.82
N ILE A 92 -8.57 4.41 12.18
CA ILE A 92 -8.51 3.09 11.52
C ILE A 92 -7.40 3.03 10.46
N GLY A 93 -7.36 4.01 9.55
CA GLY A 93 -6.33 4.06 8.51
C GLY A 93 -4.90 4.14 9.09
N SER A 94 -4.74 4.80 10.24
CA SER A 94 -3.44 4.85 10.92
C SER A 94 -3.05 3.51 11.55
N GLN A 95 -4.01 2.74 12.07
CA GLN A 95 -3.76 1.40 12.58
C GLN A 95 -3.39 0.45 11.43
N LEU A 96 -4.11 0.51 10.31
CA LEU A 96 -3.81 -0.26 9.09
C LEU A 96 -2.40 0.00 8.56
N VAL A 97 -2.00 1.27 8.41
CA VAL A 97 -0.66 1.60 7.90
C VAL A 97 0.42 1.13 8.88
N ARG A 98 0.27 1.37 10.19
CA ARG A 98 1.27 0.95 11.18
C ARG A 98 1.44 -0.56 11.21
N GLU A 99 0.34 -1.30 11.19
CA GLU A 99 0.38 -2.76 11.19
C GLU A 99 0.96 -3.31 9.89
N GLY A 100 0.56 -2.76 8.74
CA GLY A 100 1.15 -3.13 7.45
C GLY A 100 2.66 -2.91 7.38
N LEU A 101 3.15 -1.76 7.84
CA LEU A 101 4.60 -1.50 7.91
C LEU A 101 5.32 -2.41 8.92
N ARG A 102 4.65 -2.81 10.02
CA ARG A 102 5.18 -3.79 10.97
C ARG A 102 5.35 -5.15 10.31
N VAL A 103 4.32 -5.66 9.64
CA VAL A 103 4.35 -6.94 8.92
C VAL A 103 5.38 -6.90 7.79
N CYS A 104 5.45 -5.82 7.00
CA CYS A 104 6.47 -5.67 5.97
C CYS A 104 7.90 -5.81 6.53
N ARG A 105 8.17 -5.23 7.71
CA ARG A 105 9.47 -5.34 8.38
C ARG A 105 9.75 -6.77 8.84
N GLU A 106 8.75 -7.47 9.37
CA GLU A 106 8.88 -8.86 9.82
C GLU A 106 9.12 -9.83 8.67
N LEU A 107 8.56 -9.55 7.49
CA LEU A 107 8.84 -10.28 6.25
C LEU A 107 10.19 -9.89 5.60
N GLY A 108 10.94 -8.96 6.20
CA GLY A 108 12.26 -8.55 5.72
C GLY A 108 12.24 -7.61 4.51
N HIS A 109 11.12 -6.93 4.24
CA HIS A 109 11.08 -5.93 3.16
C HIS A 109 11.84 -4.66 3.58
N PRO A 110 12.81 -4.17 2.78
CA PRO A 110 13.66 -3.04 3.22
C PRO A 110 12.95 -1.68 3.20
N LEU A 111 11.98 -1.49 2.31
CA LEU A 111 11.24 -0.23 2.17
C LEU A 111 9.86 -0.44 1.53
N VAL A 112 9.01 0.58 1.64
CA VAL A 112 7.69 0.68 1.00
C VAL A 112 7.55 2.04 0.33
N VAL A 113 7.02 2.06 -0.90
CA VAL A 113 6.59 3.33 -1.54
C VAL A 113 5.09 3.48 -1.55
N VAL A 114 4.65 4.73 -1.63
CA VAL A 114 3.23 5.10 -1.75
C VAL A 114 3.08 6.35 -2.60
N LEU A 115 2.05 6.37 -3.43
CA LEU A 115 1.53 7.59 -4.04
C LEU A 115 0.28 8.01 -3.25
N GLY A 116 0.33 9.11 -2.51
CA GLY A 116 -0.78 9.48 -1.64
C GLY A 116 -0.64 10.81 -0.92
N HIS A 117 -1.52 11.06 0.06
CA HIS A 117 -1.69 12.37 0.68
C HIS A 117 -0.44 12.82 1.45
N SER A 118 0.13 13.96 1.06
CA SER A 118 1.37 14.54 1.61
C SER A 118 1.31 14.87 3.10
N THR A 119 0.12 14.91 3.72
CA THR A 119 -0.05 15.16 5.16
C THR A 119 -0.40 13.91 5.97
N PHE A 120 -0.80 12.81 5.32
CA PHE A 120 -1.22 11.59 6.01
C PHE A 120 -0.04 10.65 6.24
N TYR A 121 0.69 10.31 5.19
CA TYR A 121 1.75 9.29 5.22
C TYR A 121 3.00 9.70 6.03
N PRO A 122 3.42 10.98 6.11
CA PRO A 122 4.59 11.35 6.92
C PRO A 122 4.45 11.00 8.41
N LYS A 123 3.23 10.83 8.92
CA LYS A 123 2.95 10.39 10.31
C LYS A 123 3.49 8.98 10.63
N PHE A 124 3.89 8.22 9.61
CA PHE A 124 4.37 6.84 9.72
C PHE A 124 5.83 6.67 9.29
N GLY A 125 6.56 7.77 9.05
CA GLY A 125 7.96 7.73 8.61
C GLY A 125 8.15 7.69 7.10
N PHE A 126 7.10 7.99 6.32
CA PHE A 126 7.25 8.26 4.89
C PHE A 126 7.87 9.64 4.66
N VAL A 127 8.81 9.72 3.73
CA VAL A 127 9.46 10.95 3.26
C VAL A 127 9.36 11.06 1.75
N ILE A 128 9.63 12.24 1.19
CA ILE A 128 9.64 12.45 -0.27
C ILE A 128 10.64 11.49 -0.93
N SER A 129 10.15 10.65 -1.83
CA SER A 129 10.93 9.58 -2.47
C SER A 129 12.05 10.11 -3.37
N LYS A 130 11.83 11.24 -4.02
CA LYS A 130 12.78 11.90 -4.91
C LYS A 130 14.08 12.30 -4.19
N GLU A 131 13.99 12.70 -2.92
CA GLU A 131 15.17 13.03 -2.09
C GLU A 131 16.04 11.79 -1.82
N LYS A 132 15.48 10.59 -2.01
CA LYS A 132 16.14 9.30 -1.88
C LYS A 132 16.55 8.68 -3.22
N GLY A 133 16.32 9.39 -4.34
CA GLY A 133 16.62 8.87 -5.69
C GLY A 133 15.64 7.79 -6.17
N ILE A 134 14.43 7.75 -5.59
CA ILE A 134 13.34 6.85 -5.99
C ILE A 134 12.32 7.67 -6.77
N HIS A 135 11.99 7.23 -7.98
CA HIS A 135 11.16 7.97 -8.91
C HIS A 135 9.90 7.19 -9.30
N PRO A 136 8.76 7.87 -9.48
CA PRO A 136 7.55 7.23 -10.01
C PRO A 136 7.71 7.00 -11.52
N PRO A 137 7.01 6.01 -12.11
CA PRO A 137 7.09 5.73 -13.55
C PRO A 137 6.36 6.75 -14.43
N PHE A 138 5.66 7.71 -13.83
CA PHE A 138 4.91 8.75 -14.52
C PHE A 138 4.95 10.08 -13.74
N PRO A 139 4.71 11.23 -14.39
CA PRO A 139 4.74 12.52 -13.73
C PRO A 139 3.67 12.64 -12.62
N VAL A 140 4.10 13.04 -11.43
CA VAL A 140 3.25 13.38 -10.27
C VAL A 140 3.90 14.53 -9.50
N PRO A 141 3.15 15.27 -8.67
CA PRO A 141 3.74 16.23 -7.75
C PRO A 141 4.78 15.56 -6.83
N ASP A 142 5.88 16.25 -6.55
CA ASP A 142 7.00 15.68 -5.77
C ASP A 142 6.58 15.31 -4.33
N ASP A 143 5.59 16.00 -3.75
CA ASP A 143 5.16 15.83 -2.35
C ASP A 143 4.20 14.65 -2.12
N VAL A 144 3.70 14.02 -3.18
CA VAL A 144 2.73 12.91 -3.07
C VAL A 144 3.35 11.54 -3.29
N PHE A 145 4.55 11.44 -3.88
CA PHE A 145 5.24 10.17 -4.03
C PHE A 145 6.31 10.00 -2.95
N MET A 146 6.10 9.05 -2.05
CA MET A 146 6.85 8.93 -0.81
C MET A 146 7.40 7.52 -0.60
N VAL A 147 8.46 7.41 0.20
CA VAL A 147 9.10 6.16 0.61
C VAL A 147 9.24 6.10 2.13
N CYS A 148 9.02 4.92 2.72
CA CYS A 148 9.33 4.60 4.10
C CYS A 148 10.40 3.51 4.15
N GLU A 149 11.56 3.83 4.73
CA GLU A 149 12.62 2.86 4.99
C GLU A 149 12.24 2.02 6.23
N LEU A 150 12.17 0.70 6.07
CA LEU A 150 11.89 -0.24 7.16
C LEU A 150 13.18 -0.80 7.77
N GLU A 151 14.25 -0.82 6.97
CA GLU A 151 15.64 -1.03 7.33
C GLU A 151 16.41 0.30 7.13
N GLU A 152 17.22 0.69 8.10
CA GLU A 152 17.96 1.95 8.05
C GLU A 152 18.91 2.01 6.83
N GLY A 153 18.80 3.07 6.04
CA GLY A 153 19.65 3.29 4.85
C GLY A 153 19.30 2.41 3.64
N ALA A 154 18.20 1.65 3.68
CA ALA A 154 17.75 0.80 2.58
C ALA A 154 17.66 1.56 1.25
N ALA A 155 17.20 2.81 1.24
CA ALA A 155 16.97 3.56 0.02
C ALA A 155 18.23 3.77 -0.82
N ALA A 156 19.43 3.74 -0.22
CA ALA A 156 20.69 3.80 -0.96
C ALA A 156 20.88 2.63 -1.94
N ARG A 157 20.27 1.47 -1.64
CA ARG A 157 20.26 0.27 -2.50
C ARG A 157 19.11 0.27 -3.51
N PHE A 158 18.12 1.14 -3.35
CA PHE A 158 16.88 1.16 -4.13
C PHE A 158 16.72 2.48 -4.86
N GLN A 159 17.74 2.94 -5.59
CA GLN A 159 17.60 4.12 -6.45
C GLN A 159 17.12 3.70 -7.82
N GLY A 160 16.28 4.50 -8.48
CA GLY A 160 15.74 4.19 -9.80
C GLY A 160 14.27 4.54 -9.97
N THR A 161 13.66 3.95 -10.99
CA THR A 161 12.24 4.16 -11.32
C THR A 161 11.42 2.96 -10.89
N VAL A 162 10.35 3.20 -10.13
CA VAL A 162 9.43 2.16 -9.69
C VAL A 162 8.61 1.64 -10.87
N GLN A 163 8.46 0.32 -10.95
CA GLN A 163 7.56 -0.37 -11.86
C GLN A 163 6.47 -1.05 -11.04
N TYR A 164 5.22 -0.57 -11.20
CA TYR A 164 4.07 -1.16 -10.54
C TYR A 164 3.67 -2.51 -11.18
N PRO A 165 2.97 -3.39 -10.43
CA PRO A 165 2.31 -4.56 -11.00
C PRO A 165 1.46 -4.18 -12.22
N PRO A 166 1.36 -5.04 -13.26
CA PRO A 166 0.54 -4.77 -14.44
C PRO A 166 -0.92 -4.40 -14.12
N ALA A 167 -1.45 -4.92 -13.01
CA ALA A 167 -2.80 -4.62 -12.52
C ALA A 167 -3.07 -3.11 -12.33
N PHE A 168 -2.05 -2.30 -11.98
CA PHE A 168 -2.20 -0.85 -11.80
C PHE A 168 -2.52 -0.12 -13.11
N GLY A 169 -2.09 -0.64 -14.25
CA GLY A 169 -2.41 -0.08 -15.57
C GLY A 169 -3.69 -0.64 -16.21
N ALA A 170 -4.34 -1.60 -15.56
CA ALA A 170 -5.52 -2.30 -16.08
C ALA A 170 -6.86 -1.75 -15.56
N VAL A 171 -6.82 -0.75 -14.65
CA VAL A 171 -8.00 -0.17 -13.98
C VAL A 171 -8.17 1.31 -14.25
#